data_AF-A0A6M8EAJ6-F1
#
_entry.id   AF-A0A6M8EAJ6-F1
#
_cell.length_a   1.000
_cell.length_b   1.000
_cell.length_c   1.000
_cell.angle_alpha   90.00
_cell.angle_beta   90.00
_cell.angle_gamma   90.00
#
_symmetry.space_group_name_H-M   'P 1'
#
loop_
_entity.id
_entity.type
_entity.pdbx_description
1 polymer ?
#
loop_
_entity_poly.entity_id
_entity_poly.type
_entity_poly.pdbx_seq_one_letter_code
_entity_poly.pdbx_strand_id
1 'polypeptide(L)'
;MEINKEQEALAKKKFEDDIKNVDSDDVDYASKKGKTKIDELDKNPPSVLMKVWNDLKLMINLIIDYVKGDYTNVPWNTIAAITGAIIYFVSPIDVIPDFIPVVGYVDDLTVIKFTLDLVSEDLIKYKQWKNN
;
A
#
# COMPACT_ATOMS: atom_id res chain seq x y z
N MET A 1 -8.97 -11.93 -18.99
CA MET A 1 -9.85 -10.75 -18.88
C MET A 1 -8.91 -9.58 -18.79
N GLU A 2 -8.68 -8.88 -19.91
CA GLU A 2 -7.85 -7.67 -19.89
C GLU A 2 -8.65 -6.57 -19.20
N ILE A 3 -8.12 -6.03 -18.10
CA ILE A 3 -8.59 -4.76 -17.55
C ILE A 3 -8.40 -3.73 -18.67
N ASN A 4 -9.46 -3.03 -19.07
CA ASN A 4 -9.33 -2.07 -20.16
C ASN A 4 -8.48 -0.86 -19.68
N LYS A 5 -7.76 -0.19 -20.58
CA LYS A 5 -6.89 0.95 -20.22
C LYS A 5 -7.63 2.09 -19.50
N GLU A 6 -8.95 2.17 -19.66
CA GLU A 6 -9.81 3.18 -19.05
C GLU A 6 -10.04 2.89 -17.55
N GLN A 7 -10.23 1.62 -17.18
CA GLN A 7 -10.35 1.18 -15.79
C GLN A 7 -9.06 1.42 -15.01
N GLU A 8 -7.90 1.13 -15.62
CA GLU A 8 -6.60 1.39 -14.99
C GLU A 8 -6.39 2.90 -14.77
N ALA A 9 -6.75 3.74 -15.74
CA ALA A 9 -6.65 5.20 -15.60
C ALA A 9 -7.60 5.74 -14.52
N LEU A 10 -8.81 5.21 -14.43
CA LEU A 10 -9.79 5.59 -13.41
C LEU A 10 -9.32 5.19 -12.00
N ALA A 11 -8.77 3.98 -11.85
CA ALA A 11 -8.21 3.49 -10.59
C ALA A 11 -7.04 4.37 -10.12
N LYS A 12 -6.11 4.71 -11.03
CA LYS A 12 -4.99 5.62 -10.71
C LYS A 12 -5.48 7.00 -10.27
N LYS A 13 -6.43 7.58 -11.00
CA LYS A 13 -6.99 8.89 -10.66
C LYS A 13 -7.69 8.87 -9.30
N LYS A 14 -8.50 7.85 -9.05
CA LYS A 14 -9.19 7.67 -7.76
C LYS A 14 -8.19 7.54 -6.62
N PHE A 15 -7.16 6.70 -6.80
CA PHE A 15 -6.09 6.54 -5.82
C PHE A 15 -5.37 7.87 -5.53
N GLU A 16 -5.04 8.64 -6.58
CA GLU A 16 -4.45 9.98 -6.43
C GLU A 16 -5.37 10.98 -5.69
N ASP A 17 -6.68 10.86 -5.87
CA ASP A 17 -7.66 11.70 -5.15
C ASP A 17 -7.83 11.23 -3.69
N ASP A 18 -7.79 9.92 -3.42
CA ASP A 18 -7.87 9.35 -2.07
C ASP A 18 -6.66 9.78 -1.22
N ILE A 19 -5.44 9.72 -1.78
CA ILE A 19 -4.21 10.08 -1.03
C ILE A 19 -4.15 11.57 -0.66
N LYS A 20 -4.89 12.45 -1.34
CA LYS A 20 -4.96 13.88 -1.00
C LYS A 20 -5.72 14.15 0.30
N ASN A 21 -6.63 13.24 0.68
CA ASN A 21 -7.46 13.36 1.86
C ASN A 21 -6.93 12.54 3.05
N VAL A 22 -5.85 11.79 2.87
CA VAL A 22 -5.22 11.01 3.94
C VAL A 22 -4.77 11.95 5.06
N ASP A 23 -5.13 11.60 6.29
CA ASP A 23 -4.72 12.29 7.51
C ASP A 23 -3.94 11.38 8.48
N SER A 24 -3.64 11.88 9.68
CA SER A 24 -2.89 11.11 10.68
C SER A 24 -3.63 9.88 11.20
N ASP A 25 -4.97 9.92 11.26
CA ASP A 25 -5.78 8.82 11.78
C ASP A 25 -5.77 7.65 10.77
N ASP A 26 -5.79 7.96 9.48
CA ASP A 26 -5.62 6.98 8.39
C ASP A 26 -4.25 6.30 8.45
N VAL A 27 -3.17 7.07 8.68
CA VAL A 27 -1.81 6.55 8.82
C VAL A 27 -1.73 5.59 10.02
N ASP A 28 -2.34 5.98 11.14
CA ASP A 28 -2.41 5.16 12.35
C ASP A 28 -3.19 3.86 12.13
N TYR A 29 -4.30 3.95 11.40
CA TYR A 29 -5.12 2.81 11.00
C TYR A 29 -4.32 1.85 10.09
N ALA A 30 -3.69 2.38 9.05
CA ALA A 30 -2.87 1.62 8.11
C ALA A 30 -1.69 0.93 8.81
N SER A 31 -1.02 1.62 9.73
CA SER A 31 0.04 1.05 10.57
C SER A 31 -0.41 -0.22 11.30
N LYS A 32 -1.55 -0.12 12.02
CA LYS A 32 -2.08 -1.20 12.86
C LYS A 32 -2.62 -2.35 12.02
N LYS A 33 -3.50 -2.04 11.05
CA LYS A 33 -4.15 -3.05 10.21
C LYS A 33 -3.18 -3.69 9.23
N GLY A 34 -2.28 -2.90 8.65
CA GLY A 34 -1.23 -3.39 7.76
C GLY A 34 -0.37 -4.41 8.47
N LYS A 35 0.11 -4.09 9.68
CA LYS A 35 0.87 -5.02 10.52
C LYS A 35 0.11 -6.33 10.78
N THR A 36 -1.13 -6.25 11.24
CA THR A 36 -1.95 -7.45 11.50
C THR A 36 -2.09 -8.30 10.24
N LYS A 37 -2.41 -7.68 9.10
CA LYS A 37 -2.64 -8.40 7.84
C LYS A 37 -1.37 -9.08 7.32
N ILE A 38 -0.20 -8.44 7.41
CA ILE A 38 1.04 -9.11 7.01
C ILE A 38 1.40 -10.24 7.97
N ASP A 39 1.23 -10.07 9.29
CA ASP A 39 1.53 -11.11 10.27
C ASP A 39 0.65 -12.36 10.05
N GLU A 40 -0.62 -12.17 9.67
CA GLU A 40 -1.55 -13.25 9.30
C GLU A 40 -1.12 -13.98 8.03
N LEU A 41 -0.76 -13.23 6.99
CA LEU A 41 -0.45 -13.78 5.67
C LEU A 41 1.00 -14.23 5.52
N ASP A 42 1.90 -13.89 6.44
CA ASP A 42 3.34 -14.12 6.23
C ASP A 42 3.72 -15.59 6.06
N LYS A 43 2.95 -16.46 6.71
CA LYS A 43 3.15 -17.91 6.62
C LYS A 43 2.77 -18.47 5.24
N ASN A 44 1.87 -17.79 4.53
CA ASN A 44 1.39 -18.22 3.22
C ASN A 44 0.93 -16.99 2.40
N PRO A 45 1.88 -16.18 1.90
CA PRO A 45 1.55 -14.97 1.17
C PRO A 45 0.80 -15.32 -0.13
N PRO A 46 -0.17 -14.50 -0.57
CA PRO A 46 -0.86 -14.72 -1.83
C PRO A 46 0.14 -14.85 -2.99
N SER A 47 0.00 -15.90 -3.81
CA SER A 47 0.94 -16.23 -4.89
C SER A 47 1.17 -15.07 -5.86
N VAL A 48 0.12 -14.30 -6.14
CA VAL A 48 0.15 -13.09 -6.99
C VAL A 48 1.02 -11.97 -6.39
N LEU A 49 1.07 -11.87 -5.05
CA LEU A 49 1.82 -10.85 -4.33
C LEU A 49 3.26 -11.26 -3.99
N MET A 50 3.65 -12.53 -4.18
CA MET A 50 4.97 -13.03 -3.79
C MET A 50 6.13 -12.19 -4.36
N LYS A 51 5.98 -11.62 -5.56
CA LYS A 51 7.01 -10.80 -6.20
C LYS A 51 7.21 -9.44 -5.53
N VAL A 52 6.17 -8.90 -4.89
CA VAL A 52 6.16 -7.57 -4.24
C VAL A 52 6.02 -7.68 -2.72
N TRP A 53 6.00 -8.90 -2.16
CA TRP A 53 5.69 -9.15 -0.75
C TRP A 53 6.68 -8.47 0.19
N ASN A 54 7.97 -8.54 -0.13
CA ASN A 54 9.01 -7.90 0.67
C ASN A 54 8.91 -6.37 0.63
N ASP A 55 8.56 -5.81 -0.52
CA ASP A 55 8.38 -4.36 -0.66
C ASP A 55 7.11 -3.90 0.06
N LEU A 56 6.04 -4.68 0.02
CA LEU A 56 4.83 -4.44 0.81
C LEU A 56 5.10 -4.45 2.32
N LYS A 57 5.87 -5.44 2.80
CA LYS A 57 6.35 -5.45 4.19
C LYS A 57 7.18 -4.21 4.52
N LEU A 58 8.03 -3.79 3.60
CA LEU A 58 8.90 -2.63 3.80
C LEU A 58 8.06 -1.33 3.87
N MET A 59 7.05 -1.19 3.01
CA MET A 59 6.08 -0.09 3.06
C MET A 59 5.34 -0.03 4.40
N ILE A 60 4.82 -1.17 4.88
CA ILE A 60 4.12 -1.24 6.17
C ILE A 60 5.07 -0.90 7.33
N ASN A 61 6.30 -1.41 7.29
CA ASN A 61 7.30 -1.09 8.28
C ASN A 61 7.66 0.40 8.30
N LEU A 62 7.71 1.05 7.14
CA LEU A 62 7.96 2.49 7.03
C LEU A 62 6.86 3.27 7.77
N ILE A 63 5.60 2.94 7.53
CA ILE A 63 4.47 3.58 8.23
C ILE A 63 4.52 3.33 9.74
N ILE A 64 4.86 2.10 10.16
CA ILE A 64 5.00 1.77 11.59
C ILE A 64 6.08 2.62 12.25
N ASP A 65 7.26 2.70 11.65
CA ASP A 65 8.39 3.46 12.20
C ASP A 65 8.13 4.99 12.11
N TYR A 66 7.35 5.44 11.12
CA TYR A 66 6.88 6.83 11.03
C TYR A 66 5.92 7.17 12.19
N VAL A 67 4.90 6.35 12.43
CA VAL A 67 3.93 6.55 13.54
C VAL A 67 4.60 6.52 14.91
N LYS A 68 5.61 5.67 15.09
CA LYS A 68 6.39 5.63 16.35
C LYS A 68 7.30 6.85 16.54
N GLY A 69 7.59 7.58 15.48
CA GLY A 69 8.58 8.66 15.48
C GLY A 69 10.03 8.19 15.30
N ASP A 70 10.27 6.91 15.00
CA ASP A 70 11.59 6.34 14.79
C ASP A 70 12.21 6.78 13.45
N TYR A 71 11.36 6.95 12.42
CA TYR A 71 11.77 7.41 11.09
C TYR A 71 10.79 8.44 10.51
N THR A 72 11.12 9.72 10.63
CA THR A 72 10.26 10.83 10.17
C THR A 72 10.82 11.60 8.97
N ASN A 73 12.04 11.28 8.52
CA ASN A 73 12.69 11.93 7.39
C ASN A 73 12.19 11.37 6.04
N VAL A 74 10.90 11.59 5.77
CA VAL A 74 10.19 11.11 4.59
C VAL A 74 9.11 12.11 4.18
N PRO A 75 8.93 12.41 2.88
CA PRO A 75 7.88 13.30 2.42
C PRO A 75 6.48 12.80 2.82
N TRP A 76 5.58 13.72 3.18
CA TRP A 76 4.18 13.37 3.50
C TRP A 76 3.48 12.63 2.35
N ASN A 77 3.75 13.01 1.10
CA ASN A 77 3.16 12.35 -0.06
C ASN A 77 3.51 10.85 -0.12
N THR A 78 4.71 10.47 0.34
CA THR A 78 5.13 9.07 0.43
C THR A 78 4.35 8.33 1.53
N ILE A 79 4.16 8.97 2.69
CA ILE A 79 3.32 8.44 3.77
C ILE A 79 1.88 8.27 3.31
N ALA A 80 1.30 9.28 2.66
CA ALA A 80 -0.06 9.25 2.17
C ALA A 80 -0.28 8.18 1.09
N ALA A 81 0.65 8.07 0.12
CA ALA A 81 0.58 7.05 -0.93
C ALA A 81 0.67 5.63 -0.35
N ILE A 82 1.62 5.38 0.54
CA ILE A 82 1.74 4.07 1.19
C ILE A 82 0.50 3.77 2.05
N THR A 83 0.00 4.76 2.78
CA THR A 83 -1.21 4.63 3.61
C THR A 83 -2.41 4.23 2.77
N GLY A 84 -2.65 4.92 1.65
CA GLY A 84 -3.69 4.55 0.70
C GLY A 84 -3.54 3.11 0.23
N ALA A 85 -2.35 2.72 -0.24
CA ALA A 85 -2.10 1.35 -0.72
C ALA A 85 -2.34 0.29 0.35
N ILE A 86 -1.95 0.55 1.60
CA ILE A 86 -2.20 -0.35 2.73
C ILE A 86 -3.69 -0.44 3.03
N ILE A 87 -4.43 0.67 3.05
CA ILE A 87 -5.88 0.67 3.28
C ILE A 87 -6.59 -0.19 2.23
N TYR A 88 -6.25 -0.01 0.96
CA TYR A 88 -6.73 -0.86 -0.14
C TYR A 88 -6.39 -2.34 0.09
N PHE A 89 -5.16 -2.65 0.48
CA PHE A 89 -4.71 -4.02 0.75
C PHE A 89 -5.40 -4.69 1.96
N VAL A 90 -5.69 -3.93 3.03
CA VAL A 90 -6.26 -4.50 4.28
C VAL A 90 -7.79 -4.59 4.26
N SER A 91 -8.48 -3.67 3.56
CA SER A 91 -9.94 -3.68 3.42
C SER A 91 -10.36 -3.53 1.95
N PRO A 92 -10.27 -4.62 1.15
CA PRO A 92 -10.72 -4.61 -0.25
C PRO A 92 -12.25 -4.44 -0.41
N ILE A 93 -13.02 -4.38 0.69
CA ILE A 93 -14.49 -4.36 0.68
C ILE A 93 -15.08 -2.95 0.55
N ASP A 94 -14.42 -1.92 1.07
CA ASP A 94 -15.08 -0.61 1.26
C ASP A 94 -14.96 0.37 0.08
N VAL A 95 -14.05 0.13 -0.87
CA VAL A 95 -13.72 1.15 -1.90
C VAL A 95 -14.35 0.87 -3.27
N ILE A 96 -14.86 -0.35 -3.52
CA ILE A 96 -15.55 -0.70 -4.77
C ILE A 96 -16.91 -1.30 -4.41
N PRO A 97 -18.03 -0.60 -4.64
CA PRO A 97 -19.35 -1.22 -4.51
C PRO A 97 -19.49 -2.32 -5.58
N ASP A 98 -19.79 -3.54 -5.13
CA ASP A 98 -20.18 -4.80 -5.81
C ASP A 98 -19.95 -4.96 -7.34
N PHE A 99 -19.36 -6.09 -7.78
CA PHE A 99 -19.66 -6.90 -9.00
C PHE A 99 -18.51 -7.67 -9.72
N ILE A 100 -17.37 -8.06 -9.11
CA ILE A 100 -16.43 -8.98 -9.81
C ILE A 100 -15.95 -10.16 -8.94
N PRO A 101 -16.51 -11.38 -9.09
CA PRO A 101 -16.25 -12.49 -8.17
C PRO A 101 -14.84 -13.14 -8.18
N VAL A 102 -13.91 -12.79 -9.09
CA VAL A 102 -12.59 -13.48 -9.20
C VAL A 102 -11.46 -12.57 -9.74
N VAL A 103 -11.44 -11.26 -9.43
CA VAL A 103 -10.43 -10.31 -9.96
C VAL A 103 -9.73 -9.45 -8.88
N GLY A 104 -10.03 -9.62 -7.58
CA GLY A 104 -9.54 -8.72 -6.51
C GLY A 104 -8.00 -8.51 -6.46
N TYR A 105 -7.22 -9.60 -6.49
CA TYR A 105 -5.76 -9.49 -6.30
C TYR A 105 -4.98 -8.88 -7.47
N VAL A 106 -5.54 -8.86 -8.68
CA VAL A 106 -4.87 -8.27 -9.84
C VAL A 106 -4.91 -6.75 -9.75
N ASP A 107 -6.02 -6.20 -9.24
CA ASP A 107 -6.17 -4.78 -8.97
C ASP A 107 -5.26 -4.36 -7.79
N ASP A 108 -5.24 -5.15 -6.72
CA ASP A 108 -4.34 -4.94 -5.57
C ASP A 108 -2.86 -4.90 -5.99
N LEU A 109 -2.43 -5.83 -6.84
CA LEU A 109 -1.06 -5.86 -7.36
C LEU A 109 -0.73 -4.60 -8.18
N THR A 110 -1.71 -4.08 -8.90
CA THR A 110 -1.54 -2.88 -9.75
C THR A 110 -1.38 -1.64 -8.87
N VAL A 111 -2.22 -1.48 -7.85
CA VAL A 111 -2.12 -0.40 -6.86
C VAL A 111 -0.79 -0.46 -6.11
N ILE A 112 -0.39 -1.66 -5.66
CA ILE A 112 0.89 -1.87 -4.96
C ILE A 112 2.06 -1.48 -5.88
N LYS A 113 2.11 -1.98 -7.12
CA LYS A 113 3.19 -1.65 -8.06
C LYS A 113 3.27 -0.16 -8.36
N PHE A 114 2.12 0.46 -8.64
CA PHE A 114 2.07 1.89 -8.89
C PHE A 114 2.59 2.69 -7.70
N THR A 115 2.18 2.31 -6.49
CA THR A 115 2.67 2.94 -5.25
C THR A 115 4.17 2.75 -5.09
N LEU A 116 4.69 1.54 -5.35
CA LEU A 116 6.12 1.27 -5.32
C LEU A 116 6.89 2.14 -6.30
N ASP A 117 6.38 2.34 -7.52
CA ASP A 117 7.00 3.22 -8.50
C ASP A 117 7.05 4.67 -7.98
N LEU A 118 5.97 5.15 -7.37
CA LEU A 118 5.88 6.50 -6.79
C LEU A 118 6.83 6.72 -5.61
N VAL A 119 7.02 5.72 -4.75
CA VAL A 119 7.72 5.87 -3.46
C VAL A 119 9.10 5.20 -3.42
N SER A 120 9.54 4.62 -4.55
CA SER A 120 10.74 3.79 -4.65
C SER A 120 11.99 4.43 -4.05
N GLU A 121 12.26 5.69 -4.36
CA GLU A 121 13.45 6.41 -3.87
C GLU A 121 13.46 6.54 -2.35
N ASP A 122 12.31 6.88 -1.75
CA ASP A 122 12.20 7.04 -0.30
C ASP A 122 12.23 5.68 0.41
N LEU A 123 11.63 4.66 -0.21
CA LEU A 123 11.66 3.30 0.31
C LEU A 123 13.10 2.74 0.32
N ILE A 124 13.93 3.08 -0.67
CA ILE A 124 15.36 2.75 -0.70
C ILE A 124 16.10 3.42 0.46
N LYS A 125 15.89 4.73 0.69
CA LYS A 125 16.52 5.45 1.81
C LYS A 125 16.12 4.84 3.16
N TYR A 126 14.84 4.52 3.33
CA TYR A 126 14.35 3.85 4.54
C TYR A 126 14.98 2.47 4.73
N LYS A 127 15.08 1.67 3.65
CA LYS A 127 15.75 0.35 3.69
C LYS A 127 17.20 0.46 4.11
N GLN A 128 17.92 1.47 3.62
CA GLN A 128 19.32 1.72 4.01
C GLN A 128 19.41 2.08 5.50
N TRP A 129 18.53 2.97 5.98
CA TRP A 129 18.47 3.32 7.39
C TRP A 129 18.23 2.10 8.29
N LYS A 130 17.34 1.19 7.89
CA LYS A 130 16.99 -0.02 8.67
C LYS A 130 18.09 -1.08 8.73
N ASN A 131 19.06 -1.01 7.81
CA ASN A 131 20.20 -1.93 7.73
C ASN A 131 21.49 -1.36 8.37
N ASN A 132 21.45 -0.12 8.84
CA ASN A 132 22.53 0.51 9.60
C ASN A 132 22.34 0.30 11.10
#